data_AF-A0AAE0G5S0-F1
#
_entry.id   AF-A0AAE0G5S0-F1
#
_cell.length_a   1.000
_cell.length_b   1.000
_cell.length_c   1.000
_cell.angle_alpha   90.00
_cell.angle_beta   90.00
_cell.angle_gamma   90.00
#
_symmetry.space_group_name_H-M   'P 1'
#
loop_
_entity.id
_entity.type
_entity.pdbx_description
1 polymer ?
#
loop_
_entity_poly.entity_id
_entity_poly.type
_entity_poly.pdbx_seq_one_letter_code
_entity_poly.pdbx_strand_id
1 'polypeptide(L)'
;VDDPRSAKHLERLRERYPHEVMVPVSASTELWLCQKRREGAVTYLDGDCAAAVVADTEGGKACKSDHTQQLEAMRRDVLDIYGSTGVLRALSEACRMRRSIFCFPVGNLETLVGLESCSKGSTGVDSLLDLAALRGSALPDCIMLKRGASVEDLYNVLRHQPYRMLAGDYIRAEGRGADGSPTRVLKKDELITPACCIIKLMTNKKVNWQSAKNSKPTGHHYLIH
;
A
#
# COMPACT_ATOMS: atom_id res chain seq x y z
N VAL A 1 24.30 -2.81 10.59
CA VAL A 1 25.68 -2.28 10.40
C VAL A 1 26.33 -1.96 11.74
N ASP A 2 25.82 -2.60 12.79
CA ASP A 2 25.98 -2.19 14.18
C ASP A 2 27.21 -2.81 14.84
N ASP A 3 27.99 -3.56 14.05
CA ASP A 3 29.23 -4.18 14.45
C ASP A 3 30.38 -3.56 13.64
N PRO A 4 31.54 -3.25 14.24
CA PRO A 4 32.69 -2.67 13.54
C PRO A 4 33.21 -3.52 12.37
N ARG A 5 32.98 -4.84 12.38
CA ARG A 5 33.36 -5.76 11.30
C ARG A 5 32.40 -5.71 10.11
N SER A 6 31.27 -5.02 10.25
CA SER A 6 30.24 -4.95 9.22
C SER A 6 30.76 -4.36 7.91
N ALA A 7 31.68 -3.38 7.95
CA ALA A 7 32.27 -2.77 6.76
C ALA A 7 32.94 -3.81 5.85
N LYS A 8 33.80 -4.67 6.41
CA LYS A 8 34.48 -5.75 5.67
C LYS A 8 33.50 -6.79 5.11
N HIS A 9 32.43 -7.08 5.85
CA HIS A 9 31.40 -8.00 5.37
C HIS A 9 30.59 -7.41 4.22
N LEU A 10 30.29 -6.10 4.26
CA LEU A 10 29.62 -5.40 3.17
C LEU A 10 30.47 -5.41 1.89
N GLU A 11 31.77 -5.16 2.01
CA GLU A 11 32.72 -5.24 0.87
C GLU A 11 32.72 -6.63 0.25
N ARG A 12 32.90 -7.68 1.06
CA ARG A 12 32.87 -9.07 0.60
C ARG A 12 31.55 -9.44 -0.10
N LEU A 13 30.42 -8.93 0.40
CA LEU A 13 29.11 -9.21 -0.19
C LEU A 13 28.90 -8.45 -1.51
N ARG A 14 29.41 -7.22 -1.62
CA ARG A 14 29.41 -6.46 -2.89
C ARG A 14 30.24 -7.15 -3.97
N GLU A 15 31.40 -7.70 -3.62
CA GLU A 15 32.22 -8.46 -4.55
C GLU A 15 31.55 -9.76 -5.01
N ARG A 16 30.89 -10.47 -4.08
CA ARG A 16 30.23 -11.73 -4.37
C ARG A 16 28.95 -11.60 -5.20
N TYR A 17 28.21 -10.50 -5.01
CA TYR A 17 26.91 -10.27 -5.65
C TYR A 17 26.87 -8.89 -6.34
N PRO A 18 27.64 -8.68 -7.42
CA PRO A 18 27.78 -7.35 -8.05
C PRO A 18 26.50 -6.86 -8.75
N HIS A 19 25.55 -7.75 -9.01
CA HIS A 19 24.29 -7.44 -9.70
C HIS A 19 23.08 -7.39 -8.77
N GLU A 20 23.26 -7.63 -7.46
CA GLU A 20 22.17 -7.55 -6.49
C GLU A 20 22.15 -6.19 -5.79
N VAL A 21 20.94 -5.73 -5.49
CA VAL A 21 20.76 -4.49 -4.70
C VAL A 21 21.05 -4.80 -3.25
N MET A 22 22.11 -4.20 -2.71
CA MET A 22 22.50 -4.36 -1.32
C MET A 22 22.30 -3.05 -0.55
N VAL A 23 21.50 -3.10 0.51
CA VAL A 23 21.25 -1.96 1.39
C VAL A 23 21.79 -2.26 2.80
N PRO A 24 22.77 -1.49 3.29
CA PRO A 24 23.19 -1.59 4.70
C PRO A 24 22.06 -1.09 5.60
N VAL A 25 21.72 -1.88 6.63
CA VAL A 25 20.65 -1.55 7.56
C VAL A 25 21.17 -1.63 9.00
N SER A 26 20.82 -0.64 9.81
CA SER A 26 20.89 -0.68 11.27
C SER A 26 19.49 -0.83 11.84
N ALA A 27 19.13 -2.06 12.21
CA ALA A 27 17.82 -2.31 12.82
C ALA A 27 17.75 -1.80 14.26
N SER A 28 18.87 -1.85 14.99
CA SER A 28 18.95 -1.40 16.39
C SER A 28 18.78 0.11 16.51
N THR A 29 19.45 0.91 15.65
CA THR A 29 19.31 2.37 15.66
C THR A 29 17.92 2.80 15.26
N GLU A 30 17.34 2.20 14.20
CA GLU A 30 15.96 2.51 13.78
C GLU A 30 14.97 2.22 14.90
N LEU A 31 15.06 1.03 15.53
CA LEU A 31 14.16 0.64 16.60
C LEU A 31 14.22 1.62 17.78
N TRP A 32 15.42 2.00 18.20
CA TRP A 32 15.61 2.95 19.30
C TRP A 32 15.04 4.33 18.95
N LEU A 33 15.32 4.86 17.76
CA LEU A 33 14.79 6.15 17.30
C LEU A 33 13.26 6.14 17.24
N CYS A 34 12.66 5.08 16.71
CA CYS A 34 11.20 4.93 16.67
C CYS A 34 10.58 4.84 18.07
N GLN A 35 11.22 4.12 19.01
CA GLN A 35 10.77 4.05 20.40
C GLN A 35 10.83 5.43 21.07
N LYS A 36 11.96 6.12 20.96
CA LYS A 36 12.13 7.45 21.57
C LYS A 36 11.26 8.53 20.94
N ARG A 37 10.95 8.41 19.64
CA ARG A 37 9.93 9.25 18.99
C ARG A 37 8.54 9.02 19.57
N ARG A 38 8.14 7.76 19.79
CA ARG A 38 6.83 7.43 20.41
C ARG A 38 6.72 7.94 21.84
N GLU A 39 7.83 7.96 22.56
CA GLU A 39 7.92 8.53 23.91
C GLU A 39 7.98 10.08 23.91
N GLY A 40 8.07 10.73 22.75
CA GLY A 40 8.21 12.19 22.63
C GLY A 40 9.60 12.73 22.99
N ALA A 41 10.59 11.85 23.21
CA ALA A 41 11.93 12.21 23.63
C ALA A 41 12.83 12.66 22.46
N VAL A 42 12.56 12.21 21.24
CA VAL A 42 13.37 12.50 20.04
C VAL A 42 12.48 12.88 18.86
N THR A 43 12.86 13.95 18.17
CA THR A 43 12.37 14.28 16.83
C THR A 43 13.23 13.56 15.81
N TYR A 44 12.62 12.65 15.07
CA TYR A 44 13.23 11.89 13.98
C TYR A 44 12.19 11.77 12.87
N LEU A 45 12.61 11.79 11.61
CA LEU A 45 11.75 11.47 10.45
C LEU A 45 12.29 10.19 9.81
N ASP A 46 11.40 9.28 9.38
CA ASP A 46 11.84 7.97 8.85
C ASP A 46 12.75 8.15 7.63
N GLY A 47 13.94 7.55 7.69
CA GLY A 47 14.94 7.62 6.63
C GLY A 47 15.76 8.92 6.58
N ASP A 48 15.60 9.81 7.55
CA ASP A 48 16.42 11.01 7.70
C ASP A 48 17.80 10.68 8.31
N CYS A 49 18.79 11.53 8.04
CA CYS A 49 20.09 11.53 8.73
C CYS A 49 20.04 12.34 10.03
N ALA A 50 19.09 13.28 10.13
CA ALA A 50 18.94 14.16 11.26
C ALA A 50 17.96 13.59 12.30
N ALA A 51 18.41 13.57 13.55
CA ALA A 51 17.57 13.31 14.71
C ALA A 51 18.01 14.24 15.84
N ALA A 52 17.05 14.73 16.64
CA ALA A 52 17.31 15.68 17.70
C ALA A 52 16.51 15.30 18.96
N VAL A 53 17.12 15.43 20.14
CA VAL A 53 16.42 15.24 21.42
C VAL A 53 15.48 16.43 21.65
N VAL A 54 14.22 16.16 22.00
CA VAL A 54 13.25 17.20 22.31
C VAL A 54 13.61 17.88 23.62
N ALA A 55 13.68 19.21 23.61
CA ALA A 55 13.94 19.97 24.81
C ALA A 55 12.66 20.12 25.64
N ASP A 56 12.50 19.35 26.72
CA ASP A 56 11.48 19.66 27.73
C ASP A 56 11.66 21.08 28.26
N THR A 57 10.57 21.85 28.25
CA THR A 57 10.50 23.20 28.81
C THR A 57 10.43 23.19 30.34
N GLU A 58 10.07 22.10 31.03
CA GLU A 58 9.97 22.11 32.51
C GLU A 58 10.30 20.74 33.14
N GLY A 59 11.36 20.67 33.97
CA GLY A 59 11.35 19.81 35.17
C GLY A 59 12.07 18.44 35.21
N GLY A 60 12.70 17.91 34.16
CA GLY A 60 13.31 16.56 34.19
C GLY A 60 14.80 16.48 33.83
N LYS A 61 15.73 16.67 34.79
CA LYS A 61 17.17 16.87 34.53
C LYS A 61 18.05 15.60 34.39
N ALA A 62 17.55 14.39 34.62
CA ALA A 62 18.40 13.18 34.63
C ALA A 62 18.33 12.31 33.35
N CYS A 63 17.28 12.42 32.54
CA CYS A 63 17.06 11.52 31.38
C CYS A 63 17.68 12.05 30.06
N LYS A 64 17.86 13.37 29.94
CA LYS A 64 18.39 14.01 28.71
C LYS A 64 19.83 13.62 28.38
N SER A 65 20.71 13.48 29.37
CA SER A 65 22.14 13.25 29.11
C SER A 65 22.40 11.89 28.48
N ASP A 66 21.71 10.85 28.95
CA ASP A 66 21.89 9.48 28.43
C ASP A 66 21.34 9.36 27.00
N HIS A 67 20.16 9.93 26.72
CA HIS A 67 19.60 9.94 25.38
C HIS A 67 20.42 10.76 24.39
N THR A 68 20.98 11.89 24.82
CA THR A 68 21.86 12.70 23.97
C THR A 68 23.17 11.95 23.67
N GLN A 69 23.76 11.30 24.66
CA GLN A 69 24.99 10.52 24.47
C GLN A 69 24.77 9.30 23.57
N GLN A 70 23.66 8.58 23.74
CA GLN A 70 23.28 7.46 22.88
C GLN A 70 23.02 7.93 21.44
N LEU A 71 22.33 9.06 21.26
CA LEU A 71 22.07 9.63 19.93
C LEU A 71 23.37 10.04 19.23
N GLU A 72 24.29 10.69 19.94
CA GLU A 72 25.61 11.06 19.39
C GLU A 72 26.46 9.83 19.04
N ALA A 73 26.36 8.74 19.81
CA ALA A 73 27.01 7.47 19.45
C ALA A 73 26.42 6.89 18.16
N MET A 74 25.10 6.78 18.05
CA MET A 74 24.42 6.29 16.85
C MET A 74 24.67 7.18 15.63
N ARG A 75 24.78 8.48 15.84
CA ARG A 75 25.08 9.44 14.77
C ARG A 75 26.45 9.19 14.18
N ARG A 76 27.48 9.10 15.03
CA ARG A 76 28.86 8.80 14.60
C ARG A 76 28.99 7.42 13.95
N ASP A 77 28.34 6.41 14.53
CA ASP A 77 28.56 5.01 14.14
C ASP A 77 27.71 4.58 12.92
N VAL A 78 26.57 5.23 12.69
CA VAL A 78 25.61 4.84 11.64
C VAL A 78 25.21 6.01 10.75
N LEU A 79 24.63 7.08 11.32
CA LEU A 79 23.96 8.11 10.50
C LEU A 79 24.93 8.92 9.65
N ASP A 80 26.09 9.31 10.19
CA ASP A 80 27.09 10.09 9.46
C ASP A 80 27.80 9.25 8.38
N ILE A 81 27.91 7.93 8.60
CA ILE A 81 28.59 7.00 7.67
C ILE A 81 27.67 6.59 6.52
N TYR A 82 26.42 6.24 6.82
CA TYR A 82 25.48 5.66 5.85
C TYR A 82 24.39 6.64 5.40
N GLY A 83 24.31 7.82 6.01
CA GLY A 83 23.32 8.87 5.72
C GLY A 83 21.90 8.57 6.22
N SER A 84 21.63 7.40 6.78
CA SER A 84 20.35 7.02 7.39
C SER A 84 20.53 5.68 8.11
N THR A 85 19.47 5.17 8.75
CA THR A 85 19.44 3.79 9.28
C THR A 85 19.34 2.72 8.19
N GLY A 86 18.99 3.11 6.96
CA GLY A 86 18.85 2.20 5.81
C GLY A 86 17.54 1.41 5.76
N VAL A 87 16.70 1.45 6.80
CA VAL A 87 15.43 0.68 6.85
C VAL A 87 14.44 1.15 5.78
N LEU A 88 14.14 2.45 5.72
CA LEU A 88 13.24 2.99 4.70
C LEU A 88 13.79 2.75 3.28
N ARG A 89 15.11 2.82 3.12
CA ARG A 89 15.77 2.52 1.84
C ARG A 89 15.59 1.05 1.47
N ALA A 90 15.79 0.12 2.40
CA ALA A 90 15.61 -1.31 2.15
C ALA A 90 14.15 -1.64 1.76
N LEU A 91 13.17 -1.03 2.44
CA LEU A 91 11.76 -1.15 2.07
C LEU A 91 11.47 -0.57 0.69
N SER A 92 12.00 0.62 0.40
CA SER A 92 11.85 1.27 -0.91
C SER A 92 12.44 0.43 -2.03
N GLU A 93 13.63 -0.15 -1.84
CA GLU A 93 14.25 -1.04 -2.81
C GLU A 93 13.47 -2.35 -2.97
N ALA A 94 12.98 -2.95 -1.89
CA ALA A 94 12.12 -4.13 -1.96
C ALA A 94 10.84 -3.84 -2.76
N CYS A 95 10.22 -2.68 -2.54
CA CYS A 95 9.08 -2.20 -3.32
C CYS A 95 9.45 -1.97 -4.79
N ARG A 96 10.64 -1.43 -5.10
CA ARG A 96 11.12 -1.26 -6.50
C ARG A 96 11.39 -2.58 -7.20
N MET A 97 11.94 -3.56 -6.48
CA MET A 97 12.19 -4.92 -6.99
C MET A 97 10.87 -5.60 -7.36
N ARG A 98 9.84 -5.39 -6.54
CA ARG A 98 8.47 -5.79 -6.87
C ARG A 98 7.84 -4.75 -7.76
N ARG A 99 8.18 -4.78 -9.05
CA ARG A 99 7.57 -3.94 -10.08
C ARG A 99 6.03 -4.14 -10.09
N SER A 100 5.31 -3.38 -9.27
CA SER A 100 3.86 -3.40 -9.13
C SER A 100 3.26 -2.35 -10.05
N ILE A 101 1.93 -2.42 -10.20
CA ILE A 101 1.16 -1.36 -10.81
C ILE A 101 0.15 -0.87 -9.78
N PHE A 102 -0.11 0.43 -9.78
CA PHE A 102 -1.09 1.05 -8.90
C PHE A 102 -2.32 1.37 -9.71
N CYS A 103 -3.49 1.06 -9.17
CA CYS A 103 -4.77 1.35 -9.76
C CYS A 103 -5.64 2.11 -8.76
N PHE A 104 -6.33 3.14 -9.24
CA PHE A 104 -7.21 3.98 -8.44
C PHE A 104 -8.65 3.75 -8.90
N PRO A 105 -9.40 2.87 -8.23
CA PRO A 105 -10.77 2.59 -8.60
C PRO A 105 -11.65 3.77 -8.17
N VAL A 106 -12.51 4.24 -9.08
CA VAL A 106 -13.39 5.41 -8.86
C VAL A 106 -14.84 5.12 -9.22
N GLY A 107 -15.77 5.82 -8.58
CA GLY A 107 -17.18 5.83 -8.98
C GLY A 107 -17.45 6.73 -10.19
N ASN A 108 -16.63 7.78 -10.36
CA ASN A 108 -16.77 8.77 -11.42
C ASN A 108 -15.38 9.24 -11.92
N LEU A 109 -15.17 9.24 -13.24
CA LEU A 109 -13.89 9.58 -13.89
C LEU A 109 -13.66 11.09 -14.09
N GLU A 110 -14.70 11.90 -13.92
CA GLU A 110 -14.64 13.36 -13.99
C GLU A 110 -14.30 13.94 -12.62
N THR A 111 -15.06 13.54 -11.58
CA THR A 111 -14.85 14.02 -10.20
C THR A 111 -13.75 13.25 -9.47
N LEU A 112 -13.35 12.09 -10.01
CA LEU A 112 -12.36 11.18 -9.42
C LEU A 112 -12.73 10.67 -8.02
N VAL A 113 -14.00 10.83 -7.62
CA VAL A 113 -14.48 10.34 -6.33
C VAL A 113 -14.46 8.81 -6.31
N GLY A 114 -14.05 8.25 -5.17
CA GLY A 114 -13.94 6.80 -4.96
C GLY A 114 -15.27 6.05 -5.08
N LEU A 115 -15.20 4.73 -4.93
CA LEU A 115 -16.39 3.89 -4.94
C LEU A 115 -17.22 4.16 -3.69
N GLU A 116 -18.53 4.28 -3.87
CA GLU A 116 -19.45 4.15 -2.75
C GLU A 116 -19.38 2.70 -2.26
N SER A 117 -18.65 2.49 -1.17
CA SER A 117 -18.47 1.16 -0.61
C SER A 117 -19.84 0.53 -0.32
N CYS A 118 -20.02 -0.74 -0.70
CA CYS A 118 -21.17 -1.54 -0.29
C CYS A 118 -21.07 -1.92 1.21
N SER A 119 -20.55 -1.04 2.06
CA SER A 119 -20.31 -1.28 3.47
C SER A 119 -21.56 -1.02 4.30
N LYS A 120 -22.58 -1.86 4.11
CA LYS A 120 -23.49 -2.19 5.23
C LYS A 120 -22.88 -3.41 5.94
N GLY A 121 -21.87 -3.19 6.79
CA GLY A 121 -21.40 -4.19 7.75
C GLY A 121 -19.98 -4.75 7.56
N SER A 122 -18.95 -3.91 7.68
CA SER A 122 -17.61 -4.38 8.04
C SER A 122 -17.10 -3.60 9.26
N THR A 123 -17.48 -4.07 10.44
CA THR A 123 -16.79 -3.80 11.70
C THR A 123 -15.46 -4.54 11.66
N GLY A 124 -14.35 -3.84 11.41
CA GLY A 124 -13.05 -4.50 11.40
C GLY A 124 -11.96 -3.70 10.71
N VAL A 125 -11.79 -2.44 11.09
CA VAL A 125 -10.50 -1.74 11.29
C VAL A 125 -10.85 -0.34 11.84
N ASP A 126 -11.09 -0.26 13.13
CA ASP A 126 -11.13 1.04 13.83
C ASP A 126 -9.68 1.55 13.96
N SER A 127 -9.44 2.76 13.47
CA SER A 127 -8.19 3.56 13.50
C SER A 127 -7.26 3.45 12.28
N LEU A 128 -7.27 4.49 11.41
CA LEU A 128 -6.23 5.54 11.45
C LEU A 128 -6.42 6.69 10.43
N LEU A 129 -7.46 6.67 9.60
CA LEU A 129 -7.92 7.87 8.91
C LEU A 129 -9.42 7.96 9.04
N ASP A 130 -9.90 9.18 9.21
CA ASP A 130 -11.30 9.54 9.26
C ASP A 130 -11.94 9.18 7.90
N LEU A 131 -12.32 7.91 7.74
CA LEU A 131 -12.90 7.33 6.51
C LEU A 131 -14.14 8.12 6.08
N ALA A 132 -14.80 8.80 7.02
CA ALA A 132 -15.87 9.75 6.75
C ALA A 132 -15.37 11.05 6.11
N ALA A 133 -14.21 11.57 6.50
CA ALA A 133 -13.59 12.77 5.92
C ALA A 133 -13.04 12.53 4.50
N LEU A 134 -12.65 11.29 4.17
CA LEU A 134 -12.24 10.89 2.82
C LEU A 134 -13.43 10.57 1.89
N ARG A 135 -14.66 10.44 2.43
CA ARG A 135 -15.84 10.28 1.56
C ARG A 135 -16.05 11.54 0.73
N GLY A 136 -15.97 11.38 -0.59
CA GLY A 136 -16.05 12.48 -1.53
C GLY A 136 -14.71 13.10 -1.89
N SER A 137 -13.58 12.64 -1.32
CA SER A 137 -12.26 13.04 -1.82
C SER A 137 -11.96 12.38 -3.16
N ALA A 138 -11.16 13.05 -3.98
CA ALA A 138 -10.64 12.48 -5.21
C ALA A 138 -9.61 11.38 -4.88
N LEU A 139 -9.67 10.27 -5.62
CA LEU A 139 -8.74 9.12 -5.56
C LEU A 139 -8.50 8.59 -4.12
N PRO A 140 -9.55 8.24 -3.37
CA PRO A 140 -9.39 7.83 -1.97
C PRO A 140 -8.73 6.45 -1.82
N ASP A 141 -8.84 5.60 -2.84
CA ASP A 141 -8.33 4.22 -2.81
C ASP A 141 -7.19 4.02 -3.81
N CYS A 142 -6.13 3.33 -3.37
CA CYS A 142 -5.02 2.91 -4.20
C CYS A 142 -4.78 1.40 -4.04
N ILE A 143 -5.00 0.66 -5.12
CA ILE A 143 -4.88 -0.80 -5.16
C ILE A 143 -3.56 -1.17 -5.83
N MET A 144 -2.71 -1.88 -5.11
CA MET A 144 -1.47 -2.41 -5.64
C MET A 144 -1.72 -3.77 -6.30
N LEU A 145 -1.45 -3.87 -7.60
CA LEU A 145 -1.60 -5.09 -8.39
C LEU A 145 -0.25 -5.60 -8.87
N LYS A 146 -0.20 -6.89 -9.25
CA LYS A 146 0.96 -7.48 -9.92
C LYS A 146 1.12 -6.84 -11.29
N ARG A 147 2.37 -6.74 -11.75
CA ARG A 147 2.66 -6.37 -13.14
C ARG A 147 1.97 -7.29 -14.14
N GLY A 148 1.39 -6.68 -15.16
CA GLY A 148 0.60 -7.39 -16.16
C GLY A 148 -0.78 -7.81 -15.67
N ALA A 149 -1.26 -7.25 -14.55
CA ALA A 149 -2.65 -7.42 -14.16
C ALA A 149 -3.58 -6.71 -15.15
N SER A 150 -4.69 -7.39 -15.43
CA SER A 150 -5.75 -6.94 -16.30
C SER A 150 -6.86 -6.20 -15.54
N VAL A 151 -7.79 -5.60 -16.28
CA VAL A 151 -9.04 -5.05 -15.72
C VAL A 151 -9.85 -6.13 -14.97
N GLU A 152 -9.86 -7.37 -15.47
CA GLU A 152 -10.49 -8.49 -14.78
C GLU A 152 -9.85 -8.81 -13.44
N ASP A 153 -8.51 -8.77 -13.36
CA ASP A 153 -7.80 -9.00 -12.10
C ASP A 153 -8.17 -7.95 -11.05
N LEU A 154 -8.24 -6.69 -11.44
CA LEU A 154 -8.72 -5.61 -10.56
C LEU A 154 -10.15 -5.87 -10.08
N TYR A 155 -11.06 -6.23 -10.99
CA TYR A 155 -12.44 -6.54 -10.64
C TYR A 155 -12.52 -7.68 -9.61
N ASN A 156 -11.73 -8.74 -9.80
CA ASN A 156 -11.67 -9.87 -8.88
C ASN A 156 -11.11 -9.45 -7.51
N VAL A 157 -10.04 -8.66 -7.48
CA VAL A 157 -9.44 -8.13 -6.24
C VAL A 157 -10.46 -7.29 -5.45
N LEU A 158 -11.23 -6.44 -6.13
CA LEU A 158 -12.23 -5.57 -5.50
C LEU A 158 -13.49 -6.32 -5.04
N ARG A 159 -13.79 -7.47 -5.65
CA ARG A 159 -14.95 -8.30 -5.29
C ARG A 159 -14.69 -9.17 -4.06
N HIS A 160 -13.46 -9.57 -3.83
CA HIS A 160 -13.07 -10.50 -2.76
C HIS A 160 -12.44 -9.76 -1.56
N GLN A 161 -12.25 -10.48 -0.45
CA GLN A 161 -11.47 -9.95 0.68
C GLN A 161 -10.02 -9.70 0.22
N PRO A 162 -9.35 -8.67 0.76
CA PRO A 162 -9.76 -7.83 1.89
C PRO A 162 -10.67 -6.65 1.51
N TYR A 163 -10.76 -6.27 0.23
CA TYR A 163 -11.42 -5.02 -0.17
C TYR A 163 -12.95 -5.10 -0.16
N ARG A 164 -13.53 -6.11 -0.83
CA ARG A 164 -14.99 -6.31 -0.95
C ARG A 164 -15.77 -5.02 -1.28
N MET A 165 -15.21 -4.19 -2.16
CA MET A 165 -15.76 -2.90 -2.59
C MET A 165 -16.83 -3.04 -3.67
N LEU A 166 -16.81 -4.14 -4.44
CA LEU A 166 -17.74 -4.41 -5.54
C LEU A 166 -18.62 -5.63 -5.29
N ALA A 167 -19.82 -5.61 -5.87
CA ALA A 167 -20.77 -6.72 -5.87
C ALA A 167 -21.52 -6.79 -7.21
N GLY A 168 -21.98 -7.99 -7.56
CA GLY A 168 -22.63 -8.24 -8.85
C GLY A 168 -21.67 -8.83 -9.89
N ASP A 169 -22.11 -8.81 -11.14
CA ASP A 169 -21.35 -9.28 -12.30
C ASP A 169 -20.70 -8.11 -13.04
N TYR A 170 -19.51 -8.32 -13.59
CA TYR A 170 -18.80 -7.34 -14.43
C TYR A 170 -19.61 -7.01 -15.69
N ILE A 171 -19.76 -5.71 -15.99
CA ILE A 171 -20.42 -5.22 -17.21
C ILE A 171 -19.42 -4.53 -18.14
N ARG A 172 -18.70 -3.52 -17.62
CA ARG A 172 -17.81 -2.68 -18.41
C ARG A 172 -16.78 -2.02 -17.50
N ALA A 173 -15.69 -1.59 -18.11
CA ALA A 173 -14.72 -0.70 -17.49
C ALA A 173 -14.47 0.50 -18.38
N GLU A 174 -14.29 1.65 -17.75
CA GLU A 174 -13.75 2.85 -18.36
C GLU A 174 -12.57 3.29 -17.53
N GLY A 175 -11.56 3.88 -18.17
CA GLY A 175 -10.43 4.40 -17.45
C GLY A 175 -9.69 5.49 -18.17
N ARG A 176 -8.82 6.14 -17.42
CA ARG A 176 -7.97 7.23 -17.86
C ARG A 176 -6.60 7.14 -17.18
N GLY A 177 -5.62 7.82 -17.77
CA GLY A 177 -4.27 7.88 -17.22
C GLY A 177 -4.13 8.92 -16.12
N ALA A 178 -3.17 8.69 -15.22
CA ALA A 178 -2.76 9.72 -14.24
C ALA A 178 -2.03 10.90 -14.91
N ASP A 179 -1.58 10.72 -16.15
CA ASP A 179 -0.97 11.73 -17.02
C ASP A 179 -1.99 12.68 -17.67
N GLY A 180 -3.29 12.53 -17.37
CA GLY A 180 -4.35 13.33 -17.95
C GLY A 180 -4.90 12.78 -19.27
N SER A 181 -4.45 11.60 -19.72
CA SER A 181 -4.99 10.90 -20.89
C SER A 181 -6.53 10.85 -20.87
N PRO A 182 -7.20 10.93 -22.03
CA PRO A 182 -8.65 10.98 -22.10
C PRO A 182 -9.29 9.68 -21.59
N THR A 183 -10.50 9.81 -21.05
CA THR A 183 -11.31 8.65 -20.68
C THR A 183 -11.65 7.80 -21.90
N ARG A 184 -11.50 6.48 -21.76
CA ARG A 184 -11.90 5.51 -22.78
C ARG A 184 -12.43 4.22 -22.17
N VAL A 185 -13.08 3.44 -23.02
CA VAL A 185 -13.52 2.08 -22.68
C VAL A 185 -12.32 1.16 -22.64
N LEU A 186 -12.24 0.33 -21.60
CA LEU A 186 -11.21 -0.69 -21.44
C LEU A 186 -11.79 -2.07 -21.71
N LYS A 187 -11.02 -2.93 -22.37
CA LYS A 187 -11.40 -4.36 -22.49
C LYS A 187 -11.13 -5.09 -21.17
N LYS A 188 -11.85 -6.18 -20.95
CA LYS A 188 -11.76 -6.98 -19.72
C LYS A 188 -10.37 -7.61 -19.53
N ASP A 189 -9.75 -8.04 -20.61
CA ASP A 189 -8.40 -8.63 -20.69
C ASP A 189 -7.29 -7.58 -20.87
N GLU A 190 -7.65 -6.29 -20.93
CA GLU A 190 -6.68 -5.23 -21.15
C GLU A 190 -5.79 -5.01 -19.93
N LEU A 191 -4.49 -4.82 -20.17
CA LEU A 191 -3.51 -4.59 -19.11
C LEU A 191 -3.66 -3.20 -18.51
N ILE A 192 -3.57 -3.14 -17.19
CA ILE A 192 -3.55 -1.88 -16.46
C ILE A 192 -2.15 -1.26 -16.59
N THR A 193 -2.11 -0.01 -17.03
CA THR A 193 -0.89 0.78 -17.25
C THR A 193 -1.07 2.18 -16.69
N PRO A 194 0.00 3.00 -16.55
CA PRO A 194 -0.14 4.40 -16.14
C PRO A 194 -1.08 5.24 -17.03
N ALA A 195 -1.30 4.84 -18.28
CA ALA A 195 -2.22 5.49 -19.21
C ALA A 195 -3.71 5.11 -18.99
N CYS A 196 -4.00 4.15 -18.11
CA CYS A 196 -5.35 3.70 -17.78
C CYS A 196 -5.50 3.28 -16.31
N CYS A 197 -4.72 3.85 -15.40
CA CYS A 197 -4.65 3.42 -14.00
C CYS A 197 -5.77 3.99 -13.11
N ILE A 198 -6.57 4.94 -13.58
CA ILE A 198 -7.77 5.42 -12.90
C ILE A 198 -8.96 4.75 -13.57
N ILE A 199 -9.68 3.87 -12.87
CA ILE A 199 -10.65 2.96 -13.49
C ILE A 199 -12.00 3.04 -12.79
N LYS A 200 -13.06 3.22 -13.58
CA LYS A 200 -14.45 3.05 -13.18
C LYS A 200 -14.94 1.68 -13.65
N LEU A 201 -15.35 0.85 -12.69
CA LEU A 201 -15.94 -0.46 -12.95
C LEU A 201 -17.46 -0.38 -12.84
N MET A 202 -18.14 -0.81 -13.90
CA MET A 202 -19.59 -0.95 -13.94
C MET A 202 -19.94 -2.41 -13.66
N THR A 203 -20.77 -2.63 -12.65
CA THR A 203 -21.23 -3.97 -12.25
C THR A 203 -22.75 -3.98 -12.18
N ASN A 204 -23.36 -5.15 -12.40
CA ASN A 204 -24.79 -5.34 -12.24
C ASN A 204 -25.05 -6.29 -11.07
N LYS A 205 -25.77 -5.81 -10.04
CA LYS A 205 -26.27 -6.66 -8.98
C LYS A 205 -27.45 -7.46 -9.54
N LYS A 206 -27.25 -8.72 -9.87
CA LYS A 206 -28.36 -9.63 -10.17
C LYS A 206 -29.33 -9.64 -8.99
N VAL A 207 -30.53 -9.14 -9.24
CA VAL A 207 -31.67 -9.29 -8.34
C VAL A 207 -32.29 -10.67 -8.61
N ASN A 208 -32.52 -11.45 -7.56
CA ASN A 208 -32.88 -12.88 -7.61
C ASN A 208 -34.07 -13.24 -8.53
N TRP A 209 -34.94 -12.28 -8.90
CA TRP A 209 -36.07 -12.55 -9.79
C TRP A 209 -35.66 -12.93 -11.22
N GLN A 210 -34.46 -12.55 -11.68
CA GLN A 210 -33.98 -12.89 -13.03
C GLN A 210 -33.50 -14.35 -13.15
N SER A 211 -33.09 -15.00 -12.07
CA SER A 211 -32.69 -16.41 -12.08
C SER A 211 -33.87 -17.38 -12.19
N ALA A 212 -35.07 -16.95 -11.77
CA ALA A 212 -36.27 -17.80 -11.75
C ALA A 212 -36.89 -18.06 -13.13
N LYS A 213 -36.56 -17.25 -14.16
CA LYS A 213 -37.15 -17.39 -15.51
C LYS A 213 -36.44 -18.39 -16.43
N ASN A 214 -35.31 -18.96 -16.01
CA ASN A 214 -34.51 -19.88 -16.84
C ASN A 214 -34.66 -21.37 -16.50
N SER A 215 -35.49 -21.75 -15.52
CA SER A 215 -35.83 -23.17 -15.29
C SER A 215 -36.95 -23.58 -16.25
N LYS A 216 -36.59 -24.15 -17.41
CA LYS A 216 -37.56 -24.90 -18.24
C LYS A 216 -38.06 -26.11 -17.43
N PRO A 217 -39.38 -26.39 -17.41
CA PRO A 217 -39.89 -27.59 -16.76
C PRO A 217 -39.52 -28.81 -17.60
N THR A 218 -38.53 -29.59 -17.15
CA THR A 218 -38.30 -30.94 -17.65
C THR A 218 -39.24 -31.89 -16.93
N GLY A 219 -40.32 -32.27 -17.61
CA GLY A 219 -41.29 -33.26 -17.13
C GLY A 219 -41.70 -34.22 -18.23
N HIS A 220 -40.79 -35.11 -18.63
CA HIS A 220 -41.16 -36.38 -19.24
C HIS A 220 -41.12 -37.45 -18.15
N HIS A 221 -42.28 -37.98 -17.76
CA HIS A 221 -42.37 -39.28 -17.12
C HIS A 221 -43.40 -40.11 -17.90
N TYR A 222 -42.89 -41.03 -18.71
CA TYR A 222 -43.62 -42.22 -19.10
C TYR A 222 -43.81 -43.08 -17.85
N LEU A 223 -45.03 -43.57 -17.63
CA LEU A 223 -45.29 -44.75 -16.81
C LEU A 223 -46.21 -45.68 -17.59
N ILE A 224 -45.60 -46.78 -18.03
CA ILE A 224 -46.26 -48.02 -18.44
C ILE A 224 -46.54 -48.78 -17.14
N HIS A 225 -47.80 -49.07 -16.85
CA HIS A 225 -48.33 -50.39 -16.50
C HIS A 225 -49.83 -50.30 -16.20
#